data_AF-A0A7X7ZGU8-F1
#
_entry.id   AF-A0A7X7ZGU8-F1
#
_cell.length_a   1.000
_cell.length_b   1.000
_cell.length_c   1.000
_cell.angle_alpha   90.00
_cell.angle_beta   90.00
_cell.angle_gamma   90.00
#
_symmetry.space_group_name_H-M   'P 1'
#
loop_
_entity.id
_entity.type
_entity.pdbx_description
1 polymer ?
#
loop_
_entity_poly.entity_id
_entity_poly.type
_entity_poly.pdbx_seq_one_letter_code
_entity_poly.pdbx_strand_id
1 'polypeptide(L)'
;RRGEYQHIFRYQEDADVMFNSSLMYEMNALRPLADECLASIPDDSEFAVTRDRLLNLLSFFDPVDTKGIPCNSILREFIGDSIYTDPDWT
;
A
#
# COMPACT_ATOMS: atom_id res chain seq x y z
N ARG A 1 16.50 5.92 -3.90
CA ARG A 1 17.31 7.09 -3.47
C ARG A 1 18.08 7.80 -4.60
N ARG A 2 19.00 7.20 -5.39
CA ARG A 2 19.75 7.97 -6.43
C ARG A 2 18.83 8.64 -7.47
N GLY A 3 17.81 7.93 -7.95
CA GLY A 3 16.82 8.48 -8.89
C GLY A 3 16.02 9.64 -8.30
N GLU A 4 15.52 9.50 -7.07
CA GLU A 4 14.81 10.57 -6.35
C GLU A 4 15.66 11.84 -6.23
N TYR A 5 16.96 11.74 -5.91
CA TYR A 5 17.83 12.92 -5.82
C TYR A 5 18.01 13.65 -7.16
N GLN A 6 18.06 12.91 -8.27
CA GLN A 6 18.30 13.49 -9.59
C GLN A 6 17.03 14.07 -10.21
N HIS A 7 15.86 13.50 -9.90
CA HIS A 7 14.62 13.78 -10.61
C HIS A 7 13.48 14.29 -9.73
N ILE A 8 13.52 14.13 -8.41
CA ILE A 8 12.44 14.52 -7.49
C ILE A 8 12.94 15.63 -6.55
N PHE A 9 13.90 15.33 -5.66
CA PHE A 9 14.35 16.28 -4.63
C PHE A 9 14.96 17.56 -5.21
N ARG A 10 15.64 17.47 -6.36
CA ARG A 10 16.26 18.63 -7.02
C ARG A 10 15.26 19.70 -7.42
N TYR A 11 14.06 19.29 -7.84
CA TYR A 11 13.05 20.19 -8.39
C TYR A 11 11.90 20.46 -7.40
N GLN A 12 12.05 19.99 -6.16
CA GLN A 12 10.99 20.09 -5.14
C GLN A 12 10.66 21.55 -4.79
N GLU A 13 11.67 22.42 -4.72
CA GLU A 13 11.49 23.86 -4.44
C GLU A 13 10.87 24.64 -5.61
N ASP A 14 10.97 24.11 -6.83
CA ASP A 14 10.41 24.71 -8.05
C ASP A 14 9.00 24.17 -8.36
N ALA A 15 8.45 23.29 -7.53
CA ALA A 15 7.14 22.69 -7.75
C ALA A 15 6.01 23.65 -7.34
N ASP A 16 5.01 23.82 -8.21
CA ASP A 16 3.83 24.64 -7.91
C ASP A 16 3.02 24.07 -6.73
N VAL A 17 3.00 22.74 -6.58
CA VAL A 17 2.30 22.02 -5.50
C VAL A 17 3.07 20.75 -5.14
N MET A 18 3.17 20.46 -3.84
CA MET A 18 3.68 19.20 -3.30
C MET A 18 2.57 18.50 -2.51
N PHE A 19 2.30 17.22 -2.80
CA PHE A 19 1.30 16.42 -2.10
C PHE A 19 1.94 15.17 -1.50
N ASN A 20 1.72 14.95 -0.20
CA ASN A 20 2.10 13.72 0.47
C ASN A 20 0.85 12.82 0.57
N SER A 21 0.85 11.71 -0.17
CA SER A 21 -0.22 10.74 -0.12
C SER A 21 -0.10 9.73 1.01
N SER A 22 0.98 9.78 1.82
CA SER A 22 1.22 8.84 2.91
C SER A 22 0.21 9.03 4.04
N LEU A 23 -0.48 7.95 4.36
CA LEU A 23 -1.41 7.88 5.48
C LEU A 23 -0.80 7.01 6.60
N MET A 24 -1.01 7.41 7.86
CA MET A 24 -0.46 6.65 9.00
C MET A 24 -1.08 5.26 9.16
N TYR A 25 -2.24 5.03 8.55
CA TYR A 25 -3.04 3.81 8.68
C TYR A 25 -2.98 2.90 7.45
N GLU A 26 -2.12 3.18 6.45
CA GLU A 26 -2.04 2.37 5.21
C GLU A 26 -1.76 0.90 5.51
N MET A 27 -0.72 0.64 6.32
CA MET A 27 -0.32 -0.72 6.67
C MET A 27 -1.40 -1.43 7.50
N ASN A 28 -2.07 -0.71 8.41
CA ASN A 28 -3.19 -1.22 9.19
C ASN A 28 -4.38 -1.61 8.31
N ALA A 29 -4.67 -0.80 7.29
CA ALA A 29 -5.78 -1.02 6.36
C ALA A 29 -5.49 -2.15 5.36
N LEU A 30 -4.24 -2.28 4.91
CA LEU A 30 -3.80 -3.32 3.98
C LEU A 30 -3.61 -4.69 4.65
N ARG A 31 -3.30 -4.71 5.95
CA ARG A 31 -2.92 -5.93 6.67
C ARG A 31 -3.89 -7.10 6.46
N PRO A 32 -5.23 -6.96 6.61
CA PRO A 32 -6.12 -8.10 6.46
C PRO A 32 -6.00 -8.79 5.09
N LEU A 33 -5.97 -8.00 4.02
CA LEU A 33 -5.83 -8.51 2.65
C LEU A 33 -4.44 -9.11 2.41
N ALA A 34 -3.40 -8.44 2.92
CA ALA A 34 -2.03 -8.90 2.76
C ALA A 34 -1.76 -10.20 3.55
N ASP A 35 -2.29 -10.33 4.76
CA ASP A 35 -2.17 -11.54 5.59
C ASP A 35 -2.81 -12.74 4.86
N GLU A 36 -3.99 -12.57 4.26
CA GLU A 36 -4.65 -13.61 3.45
C GLU A 36 -3.83 -13.99 2.22
N CYS A 37 -3.37 -13.01 1.43
CA CYS A 37 -2.56 -13.27 0.24
C CYS A 37 -1.24 -13.97 0.60
N LEU A 38 -0.55 -13.53 1.64
CA LEU A 38 0.74 -14.09 2.04
C LEU A 38 0.58 -15.49 2.67
N ALA A 39 -0.48 -15.72 3.44
CA ALA A 39 -0.76 -17.04 4.00
C ALA A 39 -1.07 -18.10 2.92
N SER A 40 -1.50 -17.68 1.73
CA SER A 40 -1.72 -18.60 0.60
C SER A 40 -0.42 -19.14 -0.03
N ILE A 41 0.74 -18.56 0.28
CA ILE A 41 2.04 -18.98 -0.27
C ILE A 41 2.56 -20.21 0.50
N PRO A 42 2.81 -21.35 -0.19
CA PRO A 42 3.33 -22.57 0.43
C PRO A 42 4.73 -22.41 1.05
N ASP A 43 5.05 -23.26 2.04
CA ASP A 43 6.35 -23.27 2.72
C ASP A 43 7.51 -23.75 1.84
N ASP A 44 7.23 -24.55 0.80
CA ASP A 44 8.22 -25.02 -0.18
C ASP A 44 8.41 -24.04 -1.36
N SER A 45 7.71 -22.90 -1.34
CA SER A 45 7.89 -21.85 -2.33
C SER A 45 9.27 -21.20 -2.23
N GLU A 46 9.87 -20.87 -3.38
CA GLU A 46 11.08 -20.03 -3.42
C GLU A 46 10.88 -18.64 -2.76
N PHE A 47 9.63 -18.22 -2.58
CA PHE A 47 9.25 -16.95 -1.96
C PHE A 47 8.96 -17.04 -0.46
N ALA A 48 9.07 -18.21 0.18
CA ALA A 48 8.73 -18.41 1.60
C ALA A 48 9.48 -17.44 2.53
N VAL A 49 10.78 -17.20 2.28
CA VAL A 49 11.59 -16.26 3.07
C VAL A 49 11.06 -14.82 2.95
N THR A 50 10.62 -14.42 1.77
CA THR A 50 10.05 -13.09 1.53
C THR A 50 8.67 -12.97 2.18
N ARG A 51 7.83 -14.00 2.05
CA ARG A 51 6.53 -14.11 2.73
C ARG A 51 6.69 -13.90 4.23
N ASP A 52 7.59 -14.65 4.87
CA ASP A 52 7.79 -14.57 6.32
C ASP A 52 8.30 -13.19 6.75
N ARG A 53 9.18 -12.57 5.97
CA ARG A 53 9.61 -11.19 6.22
C ARG A 53 8.46 -10.18 6.14
N LEU A 54 7.57 -10.33 5.17
CA LEU A 54 6.41 -9.46 5.00
C LEU A 54 5.37 -9.68 6.11
N LEU A 55 5.07 -10.93 6.46
CA LEU A 55 4.20 -11.25 7.59
C LEU A 55 4.74 -10.69 8.91
N ASN A 56 6.05 -10.83 9.16
CA ASN A 56 6.69 -10.23 10.34
C ASN A 56 6.59 -8.70 10.33
N LEU A 57 6.76 -8.05 9.18
CA LEU A 57 6.56 -6.59 9.07
C LEU A 57 5.11 -6.19 9.38
N LEU A 58 4.13 -6.92 8.84
CA LEU A 58 2.71 -6.66 9.07
C LEU A 58 2.28 -6.91 10.51
N SER A 59 2.97 -7.80 11.22
CA SER A 59 2.69 -8.12 12.63
C SER A 59 2.75 -6.91 13.57
N PHE A 60 3.46 -5.84 13.19
CA PHE A 60 3.57 -4.60 13.96
C PHE A 60 2.36 -3.66 13.84
N PHE A 61 1.39 -3.94 12.97
CA PHE A 61 0.28 -3.02 12.65
C PHE A 61 -1.07 -3.65 12.95
N ASP A 62 -1.84 -3.13 13.89
CA ASP A 62 -3.18 -3.68 14.17
C ASP A 62 -4.17 -3.39 13.02
N PRO A 63 -5.01 -4.36 12.58
CA PRO A 63 -6.05 -4.11 11.58
C PRO A 63 -6.97 -2.95 11.95
N VAL A 64 -7.40 -2.17 10.96
CA VAL A 64 -8.34 -1.04 11.15
C VAL A 64 -9.56 -1.19 10.24
N ASP A 65 -10.71 -0.65 10.68
CA ASP A 65 -11.90 -0.54 9.85
C ASP A 65 -11.66 0.43 8.68
N THR A 66 -11.90 -0.03 7.46
CA THR A 66 -11.67 0.72 6.22
C THR A 66 -12.85 1.63 5.85
N LYS A 67 -14.01 1.55 6.54
CA LYS A 67 -15.18 2.39 6.25
C LYS A 67 -14.92 3.89 6.36
N GLY A 68 -14.01 4.29 7.25
CA GLY A 68 -13.63 5.69 7.43
C GLY A 68 -12.70 6.24 6.34
N ILE A 69 -12.17 5.38 5.47
CA ILE A 69 -11.24 5.79 4.42
C ILE A 69 -12.02 6.50 3.30
N PRO A 70 -11.66 7.74 2.94
CA PRO A 70 -12.32 8.48 1.87
C PRO A 70 -12.37 7.68 0.56
N CYS A 71 -13.48 7.77 -0.16
CA CYS A 71 -13.71 7.03 -1.40
C CYS A 71 -12.82 7.48 -2.57
N ASN A 72 -12.19 8.65 -2.45
CA ASN A 72 -11.17 9.16 -3.38
C ASN A 72 -9.73 8.90 -2.90
N SER A 73 -9.53 8.14 -1.82
CA SER A 73 -8.20 7.74 -1.38
C SER A 73 -7.59 6.74 -2.36
N ILE A 74 -6.32 6.90 -2.70
CA ILE A 74 -5.61 5.94 -3.55
C ILE A 74 -5.54 4.53 -2.94
N LEU A 75 -5.63 4.40 -1.61
CA LEU A 75 -5.73 3.09 -0.95
C LEU A 75 -6.93 2.27 -1.43
N ARG A 76 -7.99 2.94 -1.88
CA ARG A 76 -9.21 2.30 -2.40
C ARG A 76 -8.98 1.50 -3.68
N GLU A 77 -7.88 1.73 -4.39
CA GLU A 77 -7.45 0.87 -5.52
C GLU A 77 -7.07 -0.54 -5.05
N PHE A 78 -6.59 -0.69 -3.82
CA PHE A 78 -6.15 -1.96 -3.27
C PHE A 78 -7.20 -2.62 -2.39
N ILE A 79 -7.96 -1.82 -1.62
CA ILE A 79 -8.93 -2.31 -0.63
C ILE A 79 -10.38 -2.29 -1.14
N GLY A 80 -10.64 -1.76 -2.34
CA GLY A 80 -11.97 -1.59 -2.91
C GLY A 80 -12.68 -0.30 -2.47
N ASP A 81 -13.91 -0.09 -2.97
CA ASP A 81 -14.77 1.10 -2.81
C ASP A 81 -14.19 2.43 -3.33
N SER A 82 -13.33 2.37 -4.34
CA SER A 82 -12.87 3.57 -5.05
C SER A 82 -14.01 4.18 -5.86
N ILE A 83 -14.07 5.51 -5.91
CA ILE A 83 -14.92 6.22 -6.89
C ILE A 83 -14.36 6.15 -8.31
N TYR A 84 -13.08 5.80 -8.44
CA TYR A 84 -12.40 5.61 -9.71
C TYR A 84 -12.50 4.12 -10.06
N THR A 85 -13.60 3.74 -10.70
CA THR A 85 -13.77 2.40 -11.27
C THR A 85 -13.39 2.43 -12.74
N ASP A 86 -12.44 1.60 -13.14
CA ASP A 86 -12.16 1.35 -14.55
C ASP A 86 -13.16 0.26 -15.05
N PRO A 87 -14.04 0.59 -16.01
CA PRO A 87 -15.09 -0.33 -16.49
C PRO A 87 -14.56 -1.63 -17.08
N ASP A 88 -13.28 -1.65 -17.48
CA ASP A 88 -12.67 -2.80 -18.15
C ASP A 88 -12.16 -3.88 -17.16
N TRP A 89 -12.24 -3.64 -15.85
CA TRP A 89 -11.76 -4.55 -14.79
C TRP A 89 -12.85 -5.36 -14.07
N THR A 90 -14.12 -5.22 -14.48
CA THR A 90 -15.28 -6.00 -14.00
C THR A 90 -15.87 -6.86 -15.10
#